data_AF-A0A5C7P4R7-F1
#
_entry.id   AF-A0A5C7P4R7-F1
#
_cell.length_a   1.000
_cell.length_b   1.000
_cell.length_c   1.000
_cell.angle_alpha   90.00
_cell.angle_beta   90.00
_cell.angle_gamma   90.00
#
_symmetry.space_group_name_H-M   'P 1'
#
loop_
_entity.id
_entity.type
_entity.pdbx_description
1 polymer ?
#
loop_
_entity_poly.entity_id
_entity_poly.type
_entity_poly.pdbx_seq_one_letter_code
_entity_poly.pdbx_strand_id
1 'polypeptide(L)'
;MMFDLVFGISGQTLNRRVLPGRPSTASFAVFSDRVGDDETAQFSGTATIDATTTTTTAAAGYNTANPRALALTSATGFVVGRKYLLSGSGQREWVEPIELVGNAMTVRHAISGNYASGAMLESTYITAAVDDIWAASTASLSDALNPWADYRVRWQYQVAGVDYVEYDELDLLRKNAMHNISIDDLAARMPGLRDRMPVDYRQDNGASIIDATWRALSAELAGIGKDLASQHYGTVMDEAMIRRGRLLVTEGGWAPHGIEWVSYLEFARADWAKFFDEHFRIVARGPQTGVAGDAERVPAKPMWIK
;
A
#
# COMPACT_ATOMS: atom_id res chain seq x y z
N MET A 1 4.95 -0.93 -8.22
CA MET A 1 3.75 -0.69 -7.39
C MET A 1 2.64 -1.50 -8.02
N MET A 2 1.80 -2.16 -7.23
CA MET A 2 0.67 -2.93 -7.73
C MET A 2 -0.61 -2.10 -7.61
N PHE A 3 -1.41 -2.06 -8.66
CA PHE A 3 -2.69 -1.36 -8.71
C PHE A 3 -3.85 -2.36 -8.80
N ASP A 4 -4.85 -2.21 -7.93
CA ASP A 4 -6.06 -3.02 -7.95
C ASP A 4 -7.24 -2.19 -8.46
N LEU A 5 -7.67 -2.44 -9.69
CA LEU A 5 -8.83 -1.82 -10.30
C LEU A 5 -10.09 -2.65 -10.07
N VAL A 6 -11.23 -1.99 -9.99
CA VAL A 6 -12.53 -2.62 -9.82
C VAL A 6 -13.27 -2.68 -11.15
N PHE A 7 -13.68 -3.87 -11.53
CA PHE A 7 -14.47 -4.14 -12.73
C PHE A 7 -15.76 -3.31 -12.78
N GLY A 8 -16.03 -2.70 -13.93
CA GLY A 8 -17.26 -1.96 -14.21
C GLY A 8 -17.37 -0.60 -13.50
N ILE A 9 -16.29 -0.14 -12.84
CA ILE A 9 -16.22 1.21 -12.27
C ILE A 9 -15.53 2.14 -13.26
N SER A 10 -16.22 3.20 -13.66
CA SER A 10 -15.70 4.24 -14.56
C SER A 10 -14.86 5.29 -13.82
N GLY A 11 -13.92 5.92 -14.52
CA GLY A 11 -13.13 7.05 -14.02
C GLY A 11 -12.01 6.68 -13.05
N GLN A 12 -11.59 5.42 -13.06
CA GLN A 12 -10.45 4.96 -12.26
C GLN A 12 -9.14 5.54 -12.81
N THR A 13 -8.15 5.75 -11.93
CA THR A 13 -6.86 6.33 -12.32
C THR A 13 -5.69 5.55 -11.75
N LEU A 14 -4.61 5.49 -12.51
CA LEU A 14 -3.32 4.93 -12.12
C LEU A 14 -2.41 6.07 -11.71
N ASN A 15 -1.72 5.94 -10.57
CA ASN A 15 -0.91 7.03 -10.02
C ASN A 15 0.50 6.54 -9.70
N ARG A 16 1.52 7.12 -10.33
CA ARG A 16 2.93 6.78 -10.07
C ARG A 16 3.68 7.98 -9.52
N ARG A 17 4.58 7.73 -8.55
CA ARG A 17 5.60 8.70 -8.13
C ARG A 17 6.86 8.52 -8.95
N VAL A 18 7.29 9.55 -9.66
CA VAL A 18 8.56 9.55 -10.41
C VAL A 18 9.72 9.84 -9.45
N LEU A 19 10.63 8.87 -9.29
CA LEU A 19 11.77 8.96 -8.36
C LEU A 19 12.95 9.81 -8.87
N PRO A 20 13.29 9.82 -10.17
CA PRO A 20 14.41 10.65 -10.66
C PRO A 20 14.18 12.17 -10.51
N GLY A 21 12.92 12.61 -10.48
CA GLY A 21 12.57 14.02 -10.33
C GLY A 21 11.21 14.35 -10.95
N ARG A 22 10.91 15.64 -11.09
CA ARG A 22 9.70 16.09 -11.77
C ARG A 22 9.82 15.83 -13.28
N PRO A 23 8.88 15.11 -13.90
CA PRO A 23 8.90 14.86 -15.33
C PRO A 23 8.51 16.12 -16.13
N SER A 24 9.03 16.25 -17.35
CA SER A 24 8.62 17.24 -18.36
C SER A 24 7.60 16.70 -19.34
N THR A 25 7.63 15.39 -19.61
CA THR A 25 6.67 14.66 -20.44
C THR A 25 6.38 13.31 -19.78
N ALA A 26 5.18 12.77 -19.98
CA ALA A 26 4.81 11.45 -19.48
C ALA A 26 3.74 10.79 -20.36
N SER A 27 3.93 9.52 -20.67
CA SER A 27 3.00 8.66 -21.38
C SER A 27 2.95 7.29 -20.73
N PHE A 28 1.87 6.55 -20.98
CA PHE A 28 1.71 5.21 -20.46
C PHE A 28 1.09 4.28 -21.52
N ALA A 29 1.37 3.00 -21.38
CA ALA A 29 0.71 1.94 -22.13
C ALA A 29 0.53 0.72 -21.23
N VAL A 30 -0.62 0.07 -21.32
CA VAL A 30 -0.95 -1.12 -20.54
C VAL A 30 -0.87 -2.35 -21.42
N PHE A 31 -0.14 -3.35 -20.96
CA PHE A 31 0.06 -4.62 -21.65
C PHE A 31 -0.40 -5.76 -20.74
N SER A 32 -0.78 -6.89 -21.34
CA SER A 32 -0.83 -8.13 -20.56
C SER A 32 0.60 -8.47 -20.14
N ASP A 33 0.78 -8.97 -18.93
CA ASP A 33 2.11 -9.34 -18.44
C ASP A 33 2.71 -10.52 -19.24
N ARG A 34 1.85 -11.30 -19.90
CA ARG A 34 2.22 -12.48 -20.70
C ARG A 34 2.76 -12.15 -22.09
N VAL A 35 2.76 -10.88 -22.50
CA VAL A 35 3.19 -10.45 -23.84
C VAL A 35 4.39 -9.50 -23.77
N GLY A 36 5.10 -9.32 -24.89
CA GLY A 36 6.17 -8.32 -25.02
C GLY A 36 5.63 -6.91 -25.25
N ASP A 37 6.48 -5.91 -25.10
CA ASP A 37 6.12 -4.48 -25.32
C ASP A 37 5.95 -4.11 -26.81
N ASP A 38 6.31 -5.01 -27.71
CA ASP A 38 6.11 -4.86 -29.16
C ASP A 38 4.70 -5.26 -29.61
N GLU A 39 3.91 -5.84 -28.70
CA GLU A 39 2.53 -6.26 -28.96
C GLU A 39 1.53 -5.11 -28.82
N THR A 40 0.27 -5.36 -29.20
CA THR A 40 -0.78 -4.35 -29.07
C THR A 40 -1.10 -4.09 -27.60
N ALA A 41 -0.90 -2.84 -27.16
CA ALA A 41 -1.33 -2.40 -25.85
C ALA A 41 -2.85 -2.57 -25.69
N GLN A 42 -3.28 -2.97 -24.50
CA GLN A 42 -4.70 -3.03 -24.14
C GLN A 42 -5.34 -1.65 -24.24
N PHE A 43 -4.63 -0.64 -23.76
CA PHE A 43 -4.92 0.77 -23.93
C PHE A 43 -3.65 1.59 -23.63
N SER A 44 -3.60 2.83 -24.11
CA SER A 44 -2.45 3.73 -23.93
C SER A 44 -2.88 5.19 -23.99
N GLY A 45 -2.01 6.09 -23.54
CA GLY A 45 -2.29 7.52 -23.58
C GLY A 45 -1.21 8.39 -22.97
N THR A 46 -1.52 9.68 -22.89
CA THR A 46 -0.69 10.66 -22.17
C THR A 46 -1.00 10.62 -20.68
N ALA A 47 0.04 10.65 -19.85
CA ALA A 47 -0.12 10.78 -18.41
C ALA A 47 -0.12 12.26 -18.02
N THR A 48 -1.01 12.62 -17.09
CA THR A 48 -1.09 13.96 -16.53
C THR A 48 -0.03 14.13 -15.46
N ILE A 49 0.82 15.14 -15.60
CA ILE A 49 1.83 15.49 -14.60
C ILE A 49 1.17 16.41 -13.56
N ASP A 50 1.34 16.10 -12.28
CA ASP A 50 0.83 16.94 -11.21
C ASP A 50 1.47 18.34 -11.26
N ALA A 51 0.60 19.36 -11.40
CA ALA A 51 1.02 20.74 -11.52
C ALA A 51 1.51 21.34 -10.18
N THR A 52 1.22 20.68 -9.05
CA THR A 52 1.50 21.18 -7.70
C THR A 52 2.98 21.52 -7.51
N THR A 53 3.25 22.80 -7.32
CA THR A 53 4.59 23.34 -7.14
C THR A 53 4.55 24.68 -6.41
N THR A 54 5.54 24.94 -5.58
CA THR A 54 5.70 26.21 -4.86
C THR A 54 7.17 26.44 -4.50
N THR A 55 7.49 27.65 -4.08
CA THR A 55 8.79 27.98 -3.47
C THR A 55 8.69 28.13 -1.96
N THR A 56 9.83 28.01 -1.27
CA THR A 56 9.98 28.40 0.13
C THR A 56 10.11 29.92 0.27
N THR A 57 9.50 30.49 1.31
CA THR A 57 9.57 31.93 1.64
C THR A 57 10.64 32.26 2.67
N ALA A 58 11.26 31.25 3.27
CA ALA A 58 12.36 31.36 4.22
C ALA A 58 13.36 30.21 4.00
N ALA A 59 14.54 30.34 4.63
CA ALA A 59 15.48 29.23 4.68
C ALA A 59 14.86 28.05 5.45
N ALA A 60 15.15 26.83 4.99
CA ALA A 60 14.69 25.58 5.58
C ALA A 60 15.84 24.59 5.67
N GLY A 61 15.81 23.69 6.65
CA GLY A 61 16.86 22.68 6.78
C GLY A 61 17.54 22.61 8.13
N TYR A 62 18.63 21.85 8.15
CA TYR A 62 19.40 21.49 9.34
C TYR A 62 19.80 22.69 10.22
N ASN A 63 20.21 23.82 9.62
CA ASN A 63 20.68 25.00 10.36
C ASN A 63 19.56 25.96 10.81
N THR A 64 18.29 25.58 10.68
CA THR A 64 17.15 26.44 11.07
C THR A 64 16.66 26.13 12.48
N ALA A 65 15.93 27.06 13.08
CA ALA A 65 15.36 26.87 14.42
C ALA A 65 14.42 25.67 14.52
N ASN A 66 13.77 25.30 13.41
CA ASN A 66 12.98 24.08 13.29
C ASN A 66 13.30 23.39 11.96
N PRO A 67 14.18 22.37 11.97
CA PRO A 67 14.58 21.63 10.77
C PRO A 67 13.45 20.84 10.09
N ARG A 68 12.24 20.79 10.67
CA ARG A 68 11.05 20.15 10.10
C ARG A 68 10.05 21.15 9.53
N ALA A 69 10.30 22.45 9.65
CA ALA A 69 9.39 23.48 9.18
C ALA A 69 9.76 23.94 7.77
N LEU A 70 8.73 24.07 6.92
CA LEU A 70 8.80 24.68 5.61
C LEU A 70 7.79 25.83 5.55
N ALA A 71 8.29 27.04 5.37
CA ALA A 71 7.46 28.19 5.04
C ALA A 71 7.33 28.28 3.52
N LEU A 72 6.11 28.20 3.00
CA LEU A 72 5.84 28.13 1.56
C LEU A 72 5.20 29.43 1.05
N THR A 73 5.32 29.69 -0.25
CA THR A 73 4.58 30.77 -0.91
C THR A 73 3.09 30.42 -1.01
N SER A 74 2.77 29.16 -1.31
CA SER A 74 1.43 28.61 -1.25
C SER A 74 1.48 27.13 -0.86
N ALA A 75 0.60 26.70 0.04
CA ALA A 75 0.40 25.26 0.33
C ALA A 75 -0.76 24.64 -0.47
N THR A 76 -1.37 25.37 -1.41
CA THR A 76 -2.50 24.88 -2.21
C THR A 76 -2.07 23.66 -3.05
N GLY A 77 -2.88 22.59 -3.01
CA GLY A 77 -2.63 21.35 -3.76
C GLY A 77 -1.69 20.36 -3.05
N PHE A 78 -1.01 20.78 -1.97
CA PHE A 78 -0.24 19.85 -1.14
C PHE A 78 -1.17 19.03 -0.24
N VAL A 79 -0.87 17.74 -0.12
CA VAL A 79 -1.66 16.75 0.62
C VAL A 79 -0.78 16.13 1.69
N VAL A 80 -1.30 16.07 2.91
CA VAL A 80 -0.63 15.41 4.04
C VAL A 80 -0.42 13.92 3.74
N GLY A 81 0.76 13.39 4.10
CA GLY A 81 1.17 12.00 3.87
C GLY A 81 1.72 11.70 2.47
N ARG A 82 1.68 12.66 1.53
CA ARG A 82 2.24 12.49 0.17
C ARG A 82 3.68 12.99 0.10
N LYS A 83 4.55 12.31 -0.66
CA LYS A 83 5.97 12.71 -0.77
C LYS A 83 6.17 13.75 -1.87
N TYR A 84 6.88 14.82 -1.56
CA TYR A 84 7.24 15.91 -2.47
C TYR A 84 8.75 16.05 -2.55
N LEU A 85 9.25 16.58 -3.67
CA LEU A 85 10.68 16.81 -3.88
C LEU A 85 11.02 18.26 -3.55
N LEU A 86 11.85 18.46 -2.52
CA LEU A 86 12.46 19.75 -2.22
C LEU A 86 13.79 19.85 -2.96
N SER A 87 14.02 20.94 -3.68
CA SER A 87 15.22 21.16 -4.46
C SER A 87 15.69 22.61 -4.39
N GLY A 88 17.00 22.80 -4.26
CA GLY A 88 17.60 24.12 -4.12
C GLY A 88 19.05 24.00 -3.69
N SER A 89 19.85 25.04 -3.91
CA SER A 89 21.26 25.09 -3.49
C SER A 89 22.10 23.87 -3.96
N GLY A 90 21.76 23.28 -5.12
CA GLY A 90 22.43 22.08 -5.64
C GLY A 90 22.09 20.76 -4.93
N GLN A 91 21.13 20.76 -4.01
CA GLN A 91 20.69 19.59 -3.26
C GLN A 91 19.22 19.25 -3.59
N ARG A 92 18.85 17.99 -3.35
CA ARG A 92 17.49 17.48 -3.50
C ARG A 92 17.18 16.49 -2.38
N GLU A 93 15.98 16.57 -1.83
CA GLU A 93 15.55 15.72 -0.73
C GLU A 93 14.03 15.46 -0.79
N TRP A 94 13.61 14.25 -0.41
CA TRP A 94 12.21 13.90 -0.32
C TRP A 94 11.64 14.32 1.02
N VAL A 95 10.54 15.07 0.98
CA VAL A 95 9.82 15.51 2.17
C VAL A 95 8.39 14.98 2.16
N GLU A 96 7.87 14.65 3.33
CA GLU A 96 6.50 14.18 3.51
C GLU A 96 5.79 15.07 4.53
N PRO A 97 4.76 15.84 4.14
CA PRO A 97 4.02 16.70 5.06
C PRO A 97 3.23 15.86 6.04
N ILE A 98 3.29 16.21 7.32
CA ILE A 98 2.41 15.65 8.37
C ILE A 98 1.32 16.64 8.78
N GLU A 99 1.54 17.94 8.51
CA GLU A 99 0.65 19.01 8.90
C GLU A 99 0.79 20.18 7.93
N LEU A 100 -0.34 20.83 7.62
CA LEU A 100 -0.43 22.03 6.82
C LEU A 100 -1.31 23.05 7.56
N VAL A 101 -0.72 24.19 7.94
CA VAL A 101 -1.42 25.30 8.59
C VAL A 101 -1.19 26.57 7.77
N GLY A 102 -2.19 26.94 6.96
CA GLY A 102 -2.03 28.01 5.98
C GLY A 102 -0.90 27.68 5.01
N ASN A 103 0.14 28.52 4.97
CA ASN A 103 1.33 28.32 4.13
C ASN A 103 2.52 27.70 4.88
N ALA A 104 2.34 27.29 6.13
CA ALA A 104 3.34 26.57 6.89
C ALA A 104 3.11 25.05 6.75
N MET A 105 4.17 24.33 6.44
CA MET A 105 4.20 22.88 6.32
C MET A 105 5.16 22.30 7.34
N THR A 106 4.71 21.32 8.11
CA THR A 106 5.57 20.52 8.98
C THR A 106 5.81 19.17 8.30
N VAL A 107 7.07 18.75 8.18
CA VAL A 107 7.45 17.49 7.53
C VAL A 107 7.75 16.37 8.55
N ARG A 108 7.57 15.13 8.12
CA ARG A 108 7.73 13.92 8.96
C ARG A 108 9.13 13.84 9.58
N HIS A 109 10.16 13.97 8.75
CA HIS A 109 11.56 13.89 9.19
C HIS A 109 12.25 15.25 9.08
N ALA A 110 13.28 15.47 9.91
CA ALA A 110 14.10 16.66 9.80
C ALA A 110 14.79 16.72 8.44
N ILE A 111 14.75 17.88 7.81
CA ILE A 111 15.38 18.14 6.51
C ILE A 111 16.89 18.11 6.72
N SER A 112 17.57 17.18 6.03
CA SER A 112 19.01 16.98 6.16
C SER A 112 19.81 18.06 5.43
N GLY A 113 19.30 18.55 4.30
CA GLY A 113 19.93 19.63 3.53
C GLY A 113 19.76 21.02 4.15
N ASN A 114 20.47 22.00 3.60
CA ASN A 114 20.26 23.43 3.89
C ASN A 114 19.77 24.14 2.63
N TYR A 115 18.52 24.58 2.66
CA TYR A 115 17.83 25.21 1.56
C TYR A 115 17.64 26.70 1.83
N ALA A 116 18.08 27.54 0.90
CA ALA A 116 17.86 28.98 0.98
C ALA A 116 16.37 29.30 0.72
N SER A 117 15.97 30.55 1.01
CA SER A 117 14.69 31.07 0.53
C SER A 117 14.62 30.97 -0.98
N GLY A 118 13.44 30.63 -1.52
CA GLY A 118 13.25 30.40 -2.95
C GLY A 118 13.56 28.98 -3.42
N ALA A 119 13.87 28.05 -2.51
CA ALA A 119 13.96 26.63 -2.85
C ALA A 119 12.63 26.11 -3.37
N MET A 120 12.67 25.20 -4.34
CA MET A 120 11.51 24.71 -5.07
C MET A 120 11.00 23.41 -4.44
N LEU A 121 9.70 23.35 -4.14
CA LEU A 121 9.01 22.17 -3.66
C LEU A 121 7.98 21.74 -4.69
N GLU A 122 8.11 20.50 -5.20
CA GLU A 122 7.32 20.04 -6.35
C GLU A 122 6.74 18.64 -6.13
N SER A 123 5.57 18.40 -6.72
CA SER A 123 5.05 17.05 -6.93
C SER A 123 5.75 16.40 -8.11
N THR A 124 6.05 15.10 -7.98
CA THR A 124 6.65 14.29 -9.06
C THR A 124 5.71 13.18 -9.52
N TYR A 125 4.44 13.26 -9.17
CA TYR A 125 3.48 12.24 -9.53
C TYR A 125 2.94 12.46 -10.94
N ILE A 126 2.64 11.33 -11.57
CA ILE A 126 1.96 11.24 -12.85
C ILE A 126 0.71 10.38 -12.68
N THR A 127 -0.35 10.78 -13.37
CA THR A 127 -1.66 10.14 -13.30
C THR A 127 -2.11 9.74 -14.71
N ALA A 128 -2.55 8.50 -14.88
CA ALA A 128 -3.13 7.99 -16.12
C ALA A 128 -4.60 7.62 -15.88
N ALA A 129 -5.46 7.99 -16.83
CA ALA A 129 -6.85 7.53 -16.82
C ALA A 129 -6.92 6.09 -17.32
N VAL A 130 -7.70 5.26 -16.64
CA VAL A 130 -8.03 3.91 -17.11
C VAL A 130 -9.11 4.01 -18.19
N ASP A 131 -9.01 3.21 -19.24
CA ASP A 131 -10.07 3.12 -20.25
C ASP A 131 -11.30 2.39 -19.67
N ASP A 132 -12.42 3.11 -19.58
CA ASP A 132 -13.68 2.61 -19.02
C ASP A 132 -14.24 1.42 -19.82
N ILE A 133 -14.00 1.35 -21.14
CA ILE A 133 -14.45 0.24 -21.98
C ILE A 133 -13.67 -1.02 -21.62
N TRP A 134 -12.35 -0.89 -21.45
CA TRP A 134 -11.49 -1.99 -21.02
C TRP A 134 -11.83 -2.43 -19.58
N ALA A 135 -12.03 -1.49 -18.66
CA ALA A 135 -12.37 -1.78 -17.26
C ALA A 135 -13.77 -2.43 -17.08
N ALA A 136 -14.67 -2.26 -18.05
CA ALA A 136 -15.98 -2.90 -18.07
C ALA A 136 -16.01 -4.23 -18.85
N SER A 137 -14.91 -4.63 -19.49
CA SER A 137 -14.84 -5.85 -20.30
C SER A 137 -14.59 -7.08 -19.45
N THR A 138 -15.47 -8.08 -19.52
CA THR A 138 -15.27 -9.35 -18.80
C THR A 138 -14.08 -10.15 -19.31
N ALA A 139 -13.62 -9.87 -20.54
CA ALA A 139 -12.44 -10.49 -21.11
C ALA A 139 -11.14 -9.90 -20.52
N SER A 140 -11.22 -8.73 -19.90
CA SER A 140 -10.09 -8.05 -19.27
C SER A 140 -9.94 -8.38 -17.77
N LEU A 141 -10.85 -9.17 -17.20
CA LEU A 141 -10.77 -9.56 -15.79
C LEU A 141 -9.50 -10.38 -15.53
N SER A 142 -8.76 -9.98 -14.50
CA SER A 142 -7.60 -10.76 -14.04
C SER A 142 -8.05 -12.12 -13.50
N ASP A 143 -7.22 -13.13 -13.71
CA ASP A 143 -7.35 -14.43 -13.06
C ASP A 143 -7.01 -14.27 -11.59
N ALA A 144 -8.03 -14.40 -10.77
CA ALA A 144 -7.92 -14.21 -9.34
C ALA A 144 -7.05 -15.29 -8.66
N LEU A 145 -6.81 -16.43 -9.33
CA LEU A 145 -5.91 -17.47 -8.85
C LEU A 145 -4.45 -17.25 -9.27
N ASN A 146 -4.17 -16.28 -10.14
CA ASN A 146 -2.81 -15.93 -10.52
C ASN A 146 -2.16 -15.13 -9.37
N PRO A 147 -1.06 -15.60 -8.77
CA PRO A 147 -0.36 -14.84 -7.73
C PRO A 147 0.42 -13.65 -8.29
N TRP A 148 0.55 -13.54 -9.61
CA TRP A 148 1.19 -12.43 -10.31
C TRP A 148 0.13 -11.56 -10.98
N ALA A 149 0.43 -10.28 -11.16
CA ALA A 149 -0.46 -9.38 -11.88
C ALA A 149 -0.62 -9.81 -13.34
N ASP A 150 -1.84 -9.80 -13.85
CA ASP A 150 -2.12 -10.18 -15.25
C ASP A 150 -1.77 -9.06 -16.24
N TYR A 151 -1.60 -7.83 -15.75
CA TYR A 151 -1.26 -6.66 -16.54
C TYR A 151 -0.07 -5.90 -15.96
N ARG A 152 0.64 -5.22 -16.85
CA ARG A 152 1.69 -4.26 -16.52
C ARG A 152 1.44 -2.92 -17.19
N VAL A 153 1.76 -1.86 -16.47
CA VAL A 153 1.73 -0.48 -16.95
C VAL A 153 3.16 -0.07 -17.24
N ARG A 154 3.46 0.17 -18.52
CA ARG A 154 4.72 0.76 -18.96
C ARG A 154 4.58 2.28 -18.92
N TRP A 155 5.33 2.91 -18.03
CA TRP A 155 5.46 4.36 -17.97
C TRP A 155 6.69 4.79 -18.75
N GLN A 156 6.53 5.80 -19.60
CA GLN A 156 7.63 6.45 -20.27
C GLN A 156 7.56 7.94 -19.99
N TYR A 157 8.63 8.51 -19.45
CA TYR A 157 8.65 9.91 -19.06
C TYR A 157 10.07 10.48 -19.17
N GLN A 158 10.17 11.80 -19.29
CA GLN A 158 11.45 12.49 -19.38
C GLN A 158 11.69 13.34 -18.14
N VAL A 159 12.89 13.26 -17.55
CA VAL A 159 13.33 14.12 -16.44
C VAL A 159 14.63 14.78 -16.83
N ALA A 160 14.67 16.12 -16.82
CA ALA A 160 15.86 16.91 -17.17
C ALA A 160 16.51 16.50 -18.53
N GLY A 161 15.70 16.12 -19.52
CA GLY A 161 16.17 15.70 -20.84
C GLY A 161 16.62 14.24 -20.95
N VAL A 162 16.50 13.44 -19.88
CA VAL A 162 16.79 12.01 -19.89
C VAL A 162 15.48 11.23 -19.89
N ASP A 163 15.36 10.29 -20.81
CA ASP A 163 14.20 9.41 -20.93
C ASP A 163 14.33 8.21 -19.97
N TYR A 164 13.22 7.91 -19.29
CA TYR A 164 13.10 6.78 -18.38
C TYR A 164 11.93 5.91 -18.80
N VAL A 165 12.08 4.61 -18.60
CA VAL A 165 11.02 3.61 -18.75
C VAL A 165 10.94 2.82 -17.45
N GLU A 166 9.76 2.79 -16.86
CA GLU A 166 9.49 2.08 -15.62
C GLU A 166 8.19 1.29 -15.72
N TYR A 167 8.08 0.23 -14.93
CA TYR A 167 6.91 -0.64 -14.94
C TYR A 167 6.22 -0.62 -13.58
N ASP A 168 4.89 -0.73 -13.63
CA ASP A 168 4.04 -1.08 -12.50
C ASP A 168 3.16 -2.27 -12.87
N GLU A 169 2.67 -2.95 -11.86
CA GLU A 169 1.79 -4.11 -11.97
C GLU A 169 0.34 -3.67 -11.76
N LEU A 170 -0.59 -4.34 -12.43
CA LEU A 170 -1.98 -3.96 -12.47
C LEU A 170 -2.87 -5.21 -12.53
N ASP A 171 -3.93 -5.22 -11.73
CA ASP A 171 -5.00 -6.20 -11.83
C ASP A 171 -6.38 -5.54 -11.92
N LEU A 172 -7.27 -6.19 -12.70
CA LEU A 172 -8.68 -5.83 -12.79
C LEU A 172 -9.52 -6.90 -12.09
N LEU A 173 -9.95 -6.58 -10.87
CA LEU A 173 -10.67 -7.48 -10.00
C LEU A 173 -12.17 -7.17 -10.00
N ARG A 174 -13.01 -8.20 -9.80
CA ARG A 174 -14.46 -7.97 -9.64
C ARG A 174 -14.79 -7.18 -8.39
N LYS A 175 -14.01 -7.36 -7.34
CA LYS A 175 -14.13 -6.72 -6.04
C LYS A 175 -12.74 -6.62 -5.44
N ASN A 176 -12.43 -5.48 -4.85
CA ASN A 176 -11.23 -5.36 -4.05
C ASN A 176 -11.50 -6.01 -2.69
N ALA A 177 -10.57 -6.84 -2.24
CA ALA A 177 -10.60 -7.32 -0.88
C ALA A 177 -10.30 -6.12 0.05
N MET A 178 -11.15 -5.92 1.04
CA MET A 178 -11.02 -4.85 2.02
C MET A 178 -10.97 -5.47 3.41
N HIS A 179 -10.17 -4.86 4.29
CA HIS A 179 -10.26 -5.07 5.72
C HIS A 179 -10.96 -3.88 6.36
N ASN A 180 -11.75 -4.13 7.41
CA ASN A 180 -12.41 -3.05 8.16
C ASN A 180 -11.70 -2.73 9.48
N ILE A 181 -10.47 -3.23 9.63
CA ILE A 181 -9.65 -3.07 10.83
C ILE A 181 -8.97 -1.71 10.87
N SER A 182 -9.07 -1.08 12.03
CA SER A 182 -8.33 0.13 12.41
C SER A 182 -7.27 -0.18 13.46
N ILE A 183 -6.43 0.82 13.79
CA ILE A 183 -5.47 0.67 14.90
C ILE A 183 -6.18 0.46 16.25
N ASP A 184 -7.43 0.94 16.40
CA ASP A 184 -8.23 0.78 17.61
C ASP A 184 -8.55 -0.69 17.88
N ASP A 185 -8.91 -1.43 16.84
CA ASP A 185 -9.22 -2.86 16.92
C ASP A 185 -7.98 -3.67 17.30
N LEU A 186 -6.80 -3.26 16.80
CA LEU A 186 -5.53 -3.85 17.17
C LEU A 186 -5.18 -3.52 18.63
N ALA A 187 -5.33 -2.26 19.05
CA ALA A 187 -5.07 -1.81 20.41
C ALA A 187 -6.01 -2.44 21.44
N ALA A 188 -7.26 -2.76 21.07
CA ALA A 188 -8.20 -3.49 21.93
C ALA A 188 -7.67 -4.88 22.35
N ARG A 189 -6.80 -5.50 21.53
CA ARG A 189 -6.13 -6.78 21.84
C ARG A 189 -4.70 -6.62 22.34
N MET A 190 -4.15 -5.42 22.23
CA MET A 190 -2.78 -5.08 22.57
C MET A 190 -2.77 -3.85 23.49
N PRO A 191 -3.09 -4.02 24.78
CA PRO A 191 -3.19 -2.91 25.71
C PRO A 191 -1.86 -2.17 25.81
N GLY A 192 -1.92 -0.83 25.72
CA GLY A 192 -0.75 0.04 25.75
C GLY A 192 0.00 0.15 24.41
N LEU A 193 -0.53 -0.42 23.32
CA LEU A 193 0.05 -0.26 21.98
C LEU A 193 0.19 1.22 21.63
N ARG A 194 -0.91 1.99 21.73
CA ARG A 194 -0.93 3.42 21.36
C ARG A 194 0.07 4.27 22.11
N ASP A 195 0.20 4.05 23.42
CA ASP A 195 1.09 4.85 24.28
C ASP A 195 2.57 4.59 23.97
N ARG A 196 2.88 3.38 23.49
CA ARG A 196 4.24 2.92 23.23
C ARG A 196 4.64 2.93 21.76
N MET A 197 3.75 3.32 20.86
CA MET A 197 4.13 3.51 19.45
C MET A 197 5.27 4.54 19.37
N PRO A 198 6.28 4.32 18.50
CA PRO A 198 7.25 5.36 18.19
C PRO A 198 6.55 6.63 17.72
N VAL A 199 7.18 7.79 17.95
CA VAL A 199 6.58 9.11 17.67
C VAL A 199 6.11 9.22 16.20
N ASP A 200 6.83 8.59 15.28
CA ASP A 200 6.50 8.60 13.85
C ASP A 200 5.18 7.86 13.52
N TYR A 201 4.90 6.76 14.25
CA TYR A 201 3.66 5.98 14.11
C TYR A 201 2.50 6.54 14.94
N ARG A 202 2.77 7.46 15.88
CA ARG A 202 1.70 8.20 16.57
C ARG A 202 1.13 9.31 15.69
N GLN A 203 1.96 9.94 14.87
CA GLN A 203 1.56 11.04 13.99
C GLN A 203 0.60 10.58 12.87
N ASP A 204 0.71 9.35 12.40
CA ASP A 204 -0.19 8.77 11.39
C ASP A 204 -1.29 7.89 12.01
N ASN A 205 -1.47 7.94 13.34
CA ASN A 205 -2.38 7.09 14.09
C ASN A 205 -2.23 5.59 13.76
N GLY A 206 -1.01 5.13 13.47
CA GLY A 206 -0.71 3.72 13.17
C GLY A 206 -1.21 3.23 11.81
N ALA A 207 -1.66 4.11 10.91
CA ALA A 207 -2.14 3.73 9.58
C ALA A 207 -1.10 2.93 8.79
N SER A 208 0.18 3.33 8.85
CA SER A 208 1.26 2.61 8.17
C SER A 208 1.47 1.18 8.70
N ILE A 209 1.15 0.91 9.97
CA ILE A 209 1.21 -0.45 10.55
C ILE A 209 0.12 -1.33 9.93
N ILE A 210 -1.09 -0.78 9.81
CA ILE A 210 -2.22 -1.50 9.20
C ILE A 210 -1.92 -1.79 7.72
N ASP A 211 -1.44 -0.81 6.96
CA ASP A 211 -1.05 -0.99 5.56
C ASP A 211 0.05 -2.06 5.39
N ALA A 212 1.07 -2.04 6.25
CA ALA A 212 2.14 -3.03 6.24
C ALA A 212 1.61 -4.43 6.57
N THR A 213 0.66 -4.52 7.50
CA THR A 213 -0.01 -5.77 7.88
C THR A 213 -0.81 -6.34 6.71
N TRP A 214 -1.59 -5.51 6.01
CA TRP A 214 -2.37 -5.93 4.85
C TRP A 214 -1.49 -6.47 3.73
N ARG A 215 -0.38 -5.78 3.42
CA ARG A 215 0.60 -6.26 2.42
C ARG A 215 1.19 -7.60 2.80
N ALA A 216 1.57 -7.77 4.07
CA ALA A 216 2.13 -9.04 4.55
C ALA A 216 1.11 -10.19 4.47
N LEU A 217 -0.13 -9.96 4.90
CA LEU A 217 -1.21 -10.94 4.79
C LEU A 217 -1.50 -11.32 3.34
N SER A 218 -1.58 -10.34 2.45
CA SER A 218 -1.83 -10.55 1.02
C SER A 218 -0.74 -11.41 0.39
N ALA A 219 0.53 -11.14 0.72
CA ALA A 219 1.66 -11.95 0.25
C ALA A 219 1.61 -13.40 0.78
N GLU A 220 1.22 -13.61 2.04
CA GLU A 220 1.07 -14.95 2.61
C GLU A 220 -0.08 -15.73 1.96
N LEU A 221 -1.21 -15.08 1.67
CA LEU A 221 -2.35 -15.68 0.96
C LEU A 221 -2.01 -16.02 -0.49
N ALA A 222 -1.31 -15.13 -1.19
CA ALA A 222 -0.79 -15.39 -2.53
C ALA A 222 0.17 -16.60 -2.54
N GLY A 223 1.04 -16.71 -1.53
CA GLY A 223 1.99 -17.82 -1.38
C GLY A 223 1.35 -19.21 -1.22
N ILE A 224 0.07 -19.27 -0.81
CA ILE A 224 -0.69 -20.52 -0.71
C ILE A 224 -1.74 -20.67 -1.83
N GLY A 225 -1.70 -19.80 -2.84
CA GLY A 225 -2.62 -19.83 -3.98
C GLY A 225 -4.07 -19.51 -3.62
N LYS A 226 -4.30 -18.73 -2.56
CA LYS A 226 -5.64 -18.26 -2.19
C LYS A 226 -5.87 -16.88 -2.78
N ASP A 227 -6.85 -16.80 -3.67
CA ASP A 227 -7.35 -15.53 -4.18
C ASP A 227 -7.92 -14.68 -3.02
N LEU A 228 -7.36 -13.48 -2.87
CA LEU A 228 -7.77 -12.49 -1.89
C LEU A 228 -9.19 -11.97 -2.17
N ALA A 229 -9.57 -11.79 -3.44
CA ALA A 229 -10.88 -11.30 -3.86
C ALA A 229 -11.99 -12.34 -3.62
N SER A 230 -11.66 -13.63 -3.60
CA SER A 230 -12.59 -14.73 -3.25
C SER A 230 -12.88 -14.83 -1.75
N GLN A 231 -12.10 -14.18 -0.88
CA GLN A 231 -12.29 -14.25 0.57
C GLN A 231 -13.45 -13.35 1.00
N HIS A 232 -14.68 -13.90 0.98
CA HIS A 232 -15.89 -13.22 1.44
C HIS A 232 -16.04 -13.13 2.96
N TYR A 233 -15.08 -13.65 3.72
CA TYR A 233 -15.18 -13.75 5.17
C TYR A 233 -14.65 -12.50 5.85
N GLY A 234 -15.44 -11.42 5.86
CA GLY A 234 -15.06 -10.16 6.54
C GLY A 234 -14.55 -10.41 7.96
N THR A 235 -15.24 -11.24 8.75
CA THR A 235 -14.83 -11.55 10.13
C THR A 235 -13.53 -12.37 10.23
N VAL A 236 -13.27 -13.30 9.31
CA VAL A 236 -12.04 -14.12 9.32
C VAL A 236 -10.86 -13.31 8.79
N MET A 237 -11.07 -12.46 7.78
CA MET A 237 -10.05 -11.55 7.26
C MET A 237 -9.70 -10.45 8.27
N ASP A 238 -10.70 -9.89 8.96
CA ASP A 238 -10.51 -8.92 10.03
C ASP A 238 -9.72 -9.55 11.20
N GLU A 239 -10.07 -10.78 11.59
CA GLU A 239 -9.32 -11.54 12.59
C GLU A 239 -7.89 -11.86 12.13
N ALA A 240 -7.71 -12.20 10.85
CA ALA A 240 -6.40 -12.45 10.26
C ALA A 240 -5.53 -11.19 10.32
N MET A 241 -6.09 -10.04 9.97
CA MET A 241 -5.44 -8.74 10.06
C MET A 241 -5.01 -8.40 11.48
N ILE A 242 -5.88 -8.59 12.48
CA ILE A 242 -5.53 -8.33 13.88
C ILE A 242 -4.36 -9.22 14.33
N ARG A 243 -4.43 -10.53 14.04
CA ARG A 243 -3.39 -11.49 14.47
C ARG A 243 -2.07 -11.26 13.74
N ARG A 244 -2.11 -11.00 12.43
CA ARG A 244 -0.91 -10.70 11.64
C ARG A 244 -0.29 -9.36 12.03
N GLY A 245 -1.11 -8.36 12.33
CA GLY A 245 -0.67 -7.05 12.80
C GLY A 245 0.01 -7.12 14.15
N ARG A 246 -0.55 -7.92 15.08
CA ARG A 246 0.11 -8.22 16.35
C ARG A 246 1.47 -8.87 16.14
N LEU A 247 1.56 -9.86 15.24
CA LEU A 247 2.84 -10.49 14.91
C LEU A 247 3.83 -9.45 14.36
N LEU A 248 3.42 -8.63 13.39
CA LEU A 248 4.29 -7.63 12.76
C LEU A 248 4.87 -6.62 13.79
N VAL A 249 4.00 -6.08 14.65
CA VAL A 249 4.41 -5.13 15.69
C VAL A 249 5.32 -5.80 16.72
N THR A 250 5.06 -7.07 17.05
CA THR A 250 5.91 -7.84 17.96
C THR A 250 7.26 -8.17 17.33
N GLU A 251 7.33 -8.49 16.03
CA GLU A 251 8.59 -8.66 15.29
C GLU A 251 9.45 -7.38 15.33
N GLY A 252 8.81 -6.22 15.38
CA GLY A 252 9.43 -4.91 15.57
C GLY A 252 9.89 -4.58 17.00
N GLY A 253 9.81 -5.52 17.95
CA GLY A 253 10.32 -5.32 19.31
C GLY A 253 9.27 -4.93 20.37
N TRP A 254 7.99 -4.82 20.00
CA TRP A 254 6.94 -4.45 20.96
C TRP A 254 6.50 -5.63 21.82
N ALA A 255 6.23 -5.39 23.10
CA ALA A 255 5.59 -6.35 24.00
C ALA A 255 4.74 -5.65 25.08
N PRO A 256 3.71 -6.32 25.62
CA PRO A 256 2.96 -5.82 26.77
C PRO A 256 3.86 -5.62 27.99
N HIS A 257 3.44 -4.74 28.90
CA HIS A 257 4.21 -4.53 30.13
C HIS A 257 4.27 -5.80 30.99
N GLY A 258 5.45 -6.10 31.53
CA GLY A 258 5.66 -7.27 32.39
C GLY A 258 5.82 -8.58 31.62
N ILE A 259 5.79 -8.58 30.29
CA ILE A 259 6.04 -9.75 29.46
C ILE A 259 7.36 -9.55 28.71
N GLU A 260 8.21 -10.57 28.73
CA GLU A 260 9.44 -10.58 27.95
C GLU A 260 9.10 -10.62 26.45
N TRP A 261 9.79 -9.77 25.67
CA TRP A 261 9.53 -9.63 24.24
C TRP A 261 9.68 -10.94 23.46
N VAL A 262 10.73 -11.73 23.72
CA VAL A 262 10.99 -12.99 23.01
C VAL A 262 9.84 -13.99 23.24
N SER A 263 9.43 -14.14 24.50
CA SER A 263 8.30 -15.00 24.89
C SER A 263 6.98 -14.55 24.22
N TYR A 264 6.74 -13.22 24.14
CA TYR A 264 5.55 -12.69 23.47
C TYR A 264 5.58 -12.90 21.94
N LEU A 265 6.77 -12.80 21.32
CA LEU A 265 6.97 -13.07 19.90
C LEU A 265 6.67 -14.52 19.55
N GLU A 266 7.16 -15.47 20.34
CA GLU A 266 6.88 -16.89 20.14
C GLU A 266 5.39 -17.19 20.25
N PHE A 267 4.71 -16.62 21.25
CA PHE A 267 3.26 -16.72 21.39
C PHE A 267 2.52 -16.14 20.18
N ALA A 268 2.90 -14.94 19.73
CA ALA A 268 2.27 -14.29 18.57
C ALA A 268 2.47 -15.09 17.28
N ARG A 269 3.66 -15.67 17.07
CA ARG A 269 3.96 -16.56 15.93
C ARG A 269 3.13 -17.83 15.97
N ALA A 270 3.07 -18.50 17.13
CA ALA A 270 2.31 -19.74 17.28
C ALA A 270 0.80 -19.51 17.06
N ASP A 271 0.25 -18.43 17.62
CA ASP A 271 -1.16 -18.08 17.46
C ASP A 271 -1.50 -17.66 16.02
N TRP A 272 -0.60 -16.95 15.33
CA TRP A 272 -0.75 -16.66 13.90
C TRP A 272 -0.71 -17.92 13.06
N ALA A 273 0.32 -18.75 13.21
CA ALA A 273 0.49 -19.98 12.44
C ALA A 273 -0.71 -20.92 12.61
N LYS A 274 -1.17 -21.13 13.86
CA LYS A 274 -2.35 -21.94 14.14
C LYS A 274 -3.59 -21.41 13.44
N PHE A 275 -3.89 -20.11 13.58
CA PHE A 275 -5.05 -19.51 12.96
C PHE A 275 -4.98 -19.59 11.43
N PHE A 276 -3.83 -19.28 10.86
CA PHE A 276 -3.60 -19.29 9.42
C PHE A 276 -3.71 -20.71 8.83
N ASP A 277 -3.18 -21.70 9.53
CA ASP A 277 -3.29 -23.10 9.12
C ASP A 277 -4.75 -23.61 9.17
N GLU A 278 -5.49 -23.25 10.22
CA GLU A 278 -6.90 -23.64 10.40
C GLU A 278 -7.85 -23.00 9.37
N HIS A 279 -7.59 -21.78 8.94
CA HIS A 279 -8.55 -21.02 8.11
C HIS A 279 -8.15 -20.90 6.64
N PHE A 280 -6.85 -20.91 6.33
CA PHE A 280 -6.36 -20.65 4.98
C PHE A 280 -5.55 -21.80 4.38
N ARG A 281 -4.65 -22.45 5.16
CA ARG A 281 -3.81 -23.54 4.64
C ARG A 281 -4.48 -24.91 4.58
N ILE A 282 -5.77 -25.09 4.90
CA ILE A 282 -6.39 -26.42 4.79
C ILE A 282 -6.37 -26.89 3.31
N VAL A 283 -5.32 -27.65 3.00
CA VAL A 283 -5.11 -28.48 1.82
C VAL A 283 -5.96 -29.73 2.05
N ALA A 284 -7.03 -29.88 1.28
CA ALA A 284 -7.89 -31.06 1.21
C ALA A 284 -8.54 -31.52 2.53
N ARG A 285 -9.81 -31.14 2.75
CA ARG A 285 -10.77 -32.13 3.32
C ARG A 285 -11.12 -33.11 2.20
N GLY A 286 -10.19 -34.02 1.89
CA GLY A 286 -10.50 -35.17 1.06
C GLY A 286 -11.59 -36.00 1.73
N PRO A 287 -12.51 -36.62 0.97
CA PRO A 287 -13.42 -37.61 1.55
C PRO A 287 -12.59 -38.71 2.20
N GLN A 288 -12.71 -38.91 3.50
CA GLN A 288 -12.23 -40.15 4.11
C GLN A 288 -13.12 -41.28 3.58
N THR A 289 -12.53 -42.18 2.81
CA THR A 289 -13.17 -43.46 2.48
C THR A 289 -13.38 -44.23 3.78
N GLY A 290 -14.63 -44.31 4.23
CA GLY A 290 -15.04 -45.26 5.25
C GLY A 290 -14.88 -46.70 4.72
N VAL A 291 -14.75 -47.65 5.64
CA VAL A 291 -14.53 -49.10 5.36
C VAL A 291 -15.76 -49.78 4.71
N ALA A 292 -16.82 -49.03 4.40
CA ALA A 292 -17.93 -49.47 3.56
C ALA A 292 -18.12 -48.42 2.46
N GLY A 293 -18.11 -48.86 1.21
CA GLY A 293 -18.00 -48.04 -0.01
C GLY A 293 -19.20 -47.14 -0.33
N ASP A 294 -19.81 -46.50 0.66
CA ASP A 294 -20.78 -45.43 0.46
C ASP A 294 -20.19 -44.12 1.01
N ALA A 295 -19.99 -43.15 0.12
CA ALA A 295 -19.51 -41.82 0.48
C ALA A 295 -20.65 -41.03 1.14
N GLU A 296 -20.85 -41.23 2.45
CA GLU A 296 -21.74 -40.40 3.24
C GLU A 296 -21.08 -39.04 3.50
N ARG A 297 -21.65 -37.96 2.94
CA ARG A 297 -21.26 -36.59 3.29
C ARG A 297 -21.70 -36.32 4.73
N VAL A 298 -20.80 -36.49 5.69
CA VAL A 298 -21.02 -35.98 7.06
C VAL A 298 -20.81 -34.46 7.05
N PRO A 299 -21.86 -33.63 7.19
CA PRO A 299 -21.65 -32.20 7.36
C PRO A 299 -20.94 -31.97 8.71
N ALA A 300 -19.76 -31.34 8.66
CA ALA A 300 -19.09 -30.91 9.87
C ALA A 300 -20.00 -29.92 10.62
N LYS A 301 -20.38 -30.26 11.85
CA LYS A 301 -21.05 -29.30 12.74
C LYS A 301 -20.09 -28.13 12.99
N PRO A 302 -20.50 -26.87 12.78
CA PRO A 302 -19.73 -25.73 13.26
C PRO A 302 -19.61 -25.82 14.78
N MET A 303 -18.43 -25.50 15.34
CA MET A 303 -18.17 -25.47 16.79
C MET A 303 -18.95 -24.37 17.54
N TRP A 304 -20.00 -23.83 16.94
CA TRP A 304 -20.86 -22.77 17.47
C TRP A 304 -22.34 -23.18 17.44
N ILE A 305 -22.65 -24.42 17.82
CA ILE A 305 -24.01 -24.87 18.10
C ILE A 305 -24.11 -25.14 19.61
N LYS A 306 -24.93 -24.35 20.31
CA LYS A 306 -25.51 -24.75 21.60
C LYS A 306 -26.57 -25.81 21.37
#